data_AF-A0A6I1VTP4-F1
#
_entry.id   AF-A0A6I1VTP4-F1
#
_cell.length_a   1.000
_cell.length_b   1.000
_cell.length_c   1.000
_cell.angle_alpha   90.00
_cell.angle_beta   90.00
_cell.angle_gamma   90.00
#
_symmetry.space_group_name_H-M   'P 1'
#
loop_
_entity.id
_entity.type
_entity.pdbx_description
1 polymer ?
#
loop_
_entity_poly.entity_id
_entity_poly.type
_entity_poly.pdbx_seq_one_letter_code
_entity_poly.pdbx_strand_id
1 'polypeptide(L)'
;MSVIDIEVGMQHLRAEAEDQSLVQRYLDAAEDSAMQYLQRRFYVDNAALEQAVLNDKAGRDPMLITPSILAACLLILGHFYDNRIDVFSDSGRTDLPTGSRSLLAPFRVALGV
;
A
#
# COMPACT_ATOMS: atom_id res chain seq x y z
N MET A 1 12.29 -3.42 1.20
CA MET A 1 12.31 -2.14 1.93
C MET A 1 11.05 -1.44 1.51
N SER A 2 10.18 -1.12 2.46
CA SER A 2 8.93 -0.42 2.19
C SER A 2 9.21 0.94 1.57
N VAL A 3 8.29 1.40 0.74
CA VAL A 3 8.33 2.74 0.15
C VAL A 3 8.05 3.81 1.23
N ILE A 4 7.20 3.47 2.19
CA ILE A 4 6.78 4.33 3.30
C ILE A 4 7.66 4.04 4.51
N ASP A 5 8.10 5.09 5.21
CA ASP A 5 8.85 4.96 6.45
C ASP A 5 8.00 4.28 7.54
N ILE A 6 8.60 3.34 8.25
CA ILE A 6 7.97 2.66 9.38
C ILE A 6 7.52 3.65 10.45
N GLU A 7 8.25 4.74 10.69
CA GLU A 7 7.86 5.77 11.67
C GLU A 7 6.50 6.39 11.34
N VAL A 8 6.20 6.60 10.05
CA VAL A 8 4.91 7.12 9.59
C VAL A 8 3.80 6.10 9.83
N GLY A 9 4.07 4.81 9.58
CA GLY A 9 3.13 3.72 9.87
C GLY A 9 2.83 3.61 11.36
N MET A 10 3.87 3.65 12.20
CA MET A 10 3.74 3.62 13.66
C MET A 10 2.93 4.81 14.18
N GLN A 11 3.23 6.02 13.68
CA GLN A 11 2.51 7.23 14.05
C GLN A 11 1.02 7.17 13.64
N HIS A 12 0.73 6.64 12.45
CA HIS A 12 -0.63 6.50 11.95
C HIS A 12 -1.48 5.58 12.85
N LEU A 13 -0.91 4.44 13.24
CA LEU A 13 -1.58 3.44 14.09
C LEU A 13 -1.57 3.80 15.58
N ARG A 14 -0.72 4.75 15.99
CA ARG A 14 -0.40 5.00 17.41
C ARG A 14 0.08 3.72 18.10
N ALA A 15 0.91 2.95 17.40
CA ALA A 15 1.42 1.66 17.87
C ALA A 15 2.64 1.86 18.80
N GLU A 16 2.82 0.91 19.72
CA GLU A 16 3.96 0.90 20.65
C GLU A 16 5.20 0.29 19.99
N ALA A 17 6.40 0.60 20.47
CA ALA A 17 7.66 0.14 19.85
C ALA A 17 7.75 -1.39 19.68
N GLU A 18 7.09 -2.16 20.55
CA GLU A 18 7.03 -3.62 20.48
C GLU A 18 6.30 -4.14 19.23
N ASP A 19 5.33 -3.36 18.72
CA ASP A 19 4.55 -3.70 17.54
C ASP A 19 5.28 -3.38 16.23
N GLN A 20 6.46 -2.74 16.28
CA GLN A 20 7.18 -2.28 15.08
C GLN A 20 7.38 -3.39 14.05
N SER A 21 7.73 -4.60 14.50
CA SER A 21 7.94 -5.74 13.61
C SER A 21 6.64 -6.23 12.93
N LEU A 22 5.50 -6.08 13.60
CA LEU A 22 4.18 -6.42 13.06
C LEU A 22 3.71 -5.32 12.09
N VAL A 23 3.83 -4.06 12.49
CA VAL A 23 3.48 -2.90 11.66
C VAL A 23 4.27 -2.91 10.37
N GLN A 24 5.57 -3.22 10.42
CA GLN A 24 6.40 -3.36 9.23
C GLN A 24 5.84 -4.39 8.23
N ARG A 25 5.41 -5.57 8.71
CA ARG A 25 4.84 -6.61 7.84
C ARG A 25 3.52 -6.17 7.22
N TYR A 26 2.67 -5.50 7.98
CA TYR A 26 1.42 -4.97 7.47
C TYR A 26 1.61 -3.79 6.53
N LEU A 27 2.65 -2.99 6.72
CA LEU A 27 3.00 -1.89 5.82
C LEU A 27 3.45 -2.44 4.47
N ASP A 28 4.34 -3.45 4.48
CA ASP A 28 4.76 -4.17 3.27
C ASP A 28 3.55 -4.80 2.54
N ALA A 29 2.63 -5.41 3.28
CA ALA A 29 1.40 -5.97 2.70
C ALA A 29 0.44 -4.89 2.15
N ALA A 30 0.35 -3.74 2.82
CA ALA A 30 -0.49 -2.63 2.39
C ALA A 30 0.01 -2.01 1.08
N GLU A 31 1.33 -1.84 0.96
CA GLU A 31 1.96 -1.36 -0.27
C GLU A 31 1.76 -2.36 -1.42
N ASP A 32 1.99 -3.65 -1.17
CA ASP A 32 1.78 -4.69 -2.18
C ASP A 32 0.32 -4.74 -2.64
N SER A 33 -0.63 -4.67 -1.71
CA SER A 33 -2.05 -4.61 -2.02
C SER A 33 -2.42 -3.40 -2.88
N ALA A 34 -1.86 -2.22 -2.57
CA ALA A 34 -2.05 -1.02 -3.36
C ALA A 34 -1.44 -1.16 -4.77
N MET A 35 -0.22 -1.71 -4.90
CA MET A 35 0.43 -1.93 -6.20
C MET A 35 -0.37 -2.92 -7.07
N GLN A 36 -0.88 -4.00 -6.46
CA GLN A 36 -1.73 -4.97 -7.15
C GLN A 36 -3.02 -4.32 -7.66
N TYR A 37 -3.68 -3.51 -6.82
CA TYR A 37 -4.90 -2.80 -7.22
C TYR A 37 -4.63 -1.78 -8.34
N LEU A 38 -3.53 -1.02 -8.24
CA LEU A 38 -3.15 -0.05 -9.26
C LEU A 38 -2.66 -0.69 -10.56
N GLN A 39 -2.29 -1.98 -10.53
CA GLN A 39 -1.64 -2.71 -11.62
C GLN A 39 -0.33 -2.06 -12.08
N ARG A 40 0.37 -1.41 -11.13
CA ARG A 40 1.66 -0.73 -11.34
C ARG A 40 2.41 -0.62 -10.02
N ARG A 41 3.72 -0.43 -10.11
CA ARG A 41 4.58 -0.23 -8.94
C ARG A 41 4.82 1.26 -8.71
N PHE A 42 4.97 1.62 -7.44
CA PHE A 42 5.35 2.97 -7.04
C PHE A 42 6.63 2.95 -6.20
N TYR A 43 7.37 4.06 -6.23
CA TYR A 43 8.69 4.21 -5.62
C TYR A 43 8.76 5.52 -4.82
N VAL A 44 9.66 5.57 -3.83
CA VAL A 44 9.81 6.75 -2.96
C VAL A 44 10.38 7.94 -3.73
N ASP A 45 11.36 7.68 -4.60
CA ASP A 45 12.07 8.69 -5.35
C ASP A 45 12.57 8.14 -6.71
N ASN A 46 13.18 9.02 -7.51
CA ASN A 46 13.73 8.65 -8.80
C ASN A 46 14.89 7.66 -8.67
N ALA A 47 15.70 7.74 -7.61
CA ALA A 47 16.82 6.83 -7.41
C ALA A 47 16.33 5.39 -7.23
N ALA A 48 15.31 5.17 -6.39
CA ALA A 48 14.70 3.85 -6.20
C ALA A 48 14.04 3.33 -7.48
N LEU A 49 13.41 4.21 -8.26
CA LEU A 49 12.82 3.86 -9.55
C LEU A 49 13.89 3.44 -10.56
N GLU A 50 14.96 4.21 -10.73
CA GLU A 50 16.07 3.88 -11.63
C GLU A 50 16.73 2.56 -11.25
N GLN A 51 16.96 2.31 -9.96
CA GLN A 51 17.47 1.04 -9.46
C GLN A 51 16.51 -0.11 -9.78
N ALA A 52 15.20 0.09 -9.68
CA ALA A 52 14.22 -0.92 -10.04
C ALA A 52 14.19 -1.18 -11.55
N VAL A 53 14.41 -0.16 -12.38
CA VAL A 53 14.53 -0.30 -13.85
C VAL A 53 15.77 -1.12 -14.20
N LEU A 54 16.92 -0.80 -13.61
CA LEU A 54 18.17 -1.55 -13.82
C LEU A 54 18.04 -3.03 -13.41
N ASN A 55 17.25 -3.30 -12.38
CA ASN A 55 16.99 -4.66 -11.88
C ASN A 55 15.80 -5.36 -12.56
N ASP A 56 15.20 -4.75 -13.59
CA ASP A 56 14.00 -5.26 -14.31
C ASP A 56 12.79 -5.54 -13.39
N LYS A 57 12.68 -4.77 -12.30
CA LYS A 57 11.62 -4.86 -11.28
C LYS A 57 10.65 -3.68 -11.29
N ALA A 58 10.90 -2.66 -12.12
CA ALA A 58 10.09 -1.45 -12.23
C ALA A 58 8.61 -1.72 -12.61
N GLY A 59 8.36 -2.79 -13.38
CA GLY A 59 7.06 -3.02 -14.00
C GLY A 59 6.85 -2.14 -15.23
N ARG A 60 5.66 -2.22 -15.83
CA ARG A 60 5.36 -1.61 -17.14
C ARG A 60 5.21 -0.08 -17.09
N ASP A 61 4.54 0.43 -16.06
CA ASP A 61 4.26 1.86 -15.89
C ASP A 61 4.61 2.30 -14.45
N PRO A 62 5.90 2.33 -14.06
CA PRO A 62 6.29 2.74 -12.71
C PRO A 62 5.87 4.19 -12.44
N MET A 63 5.68 4.54 -11.17
CA MET A 63 5.46 5.93 -10.75
C MET A 63 6.14 6.25 -9.43
N LEU A 64 6.17 7.53 -9.08
CA LEU A 64 6.53 7.96 -7.74
C LEU A 64 5.30 7.97 -6.82
N ILE A 65 5.54 7.74 -5.53
CA ILE A 65 4.50 7.79 -4.51
C ILE A 65 3.91 9.21 -4.44
N THR A 66 2.58 9.29 -4.38
CA THR A 66 1.85 10.55 -4.19
C THR A 66 1.23 10.59 -2.80
N PRO A 67 0.86 11.77 -2.28
CA PRO A 67 0.16 11.86 -1.00
C PRO A 67 -1.13 11.02 -0.94
N SER A 68 -1.84 10.89 -2.06
CA SER A 68 -3.04 10.04 -2.16
C SER A 68 -2.72 8.55 -2.04
N ILE A 69 -1.64 8.08 -2.67
CA ILE A 69 -1.19 6.68 -2.58
C ILE A 69 -0.69 6.38 -1.16
N LEU A 70 0.07 7.29 -0.57
CA LEU A 70 0.53 7.18 0.82
C LEU A 70 -0.66 7.06 1.77
N ALA A 71 -1.63 7.97 1.68
CA ALA A 71 -2.83 7.92 2.52
C ALA A 71 -3.64 6.63 2.31
N ALA A 72 -3.75 6.15 1.07
CA ALA A 72 -4.42 4.88 0.78
C ALA A 72 -3.70 3.68 1.43
N CYS A 73 -2.37 3.62 1.36
CA CYS A 73 -1.59 2.57 2.02
C CYS A 73 -1.77 2.61 3.54
N LEU A 74 -1.79 3.79 4.15
CA LEU A 74 -2.04 3.93 5.59
C LEU A 74 -3.45 3.46 5.99
N LEU A 75 -4.47 3.75 5.20
CA LEU A 75 -5.83 3.23 5.44
C LEU A 75 -5.90 1.71 5.35
N ILE A 76 -5.17 1.10 4.40
CA ILE A 76 -5.07 -0.36 4.28
C ILE A 76 -4.31 -0.95 5.48
N LEU A 77 -3.20 -0.31 5.89
CA LEU A 77 -2.43 -0.68 7.06
C LEU A 77 -3.30 -0.70 8.33
N GLY A 78 -4.07 0.37 8.57
CA GLY A 78 -5.01 0.44 9.70
C GLY A 78 -6.01 -0.71 9.69
N HIS A 79 -6.55 -1.04 8.52
CA HIS A 79 -7.45 -2.17 8.37
C HIS A 79 -6.79 -3.51 8.75
N PHE A 80 -5.56 -3.77 8.30
CA PHE A 80 -4.83 -5.00 8.65
C PHE A 80 -4.45 -5.07 10.13
N TYR A 81 -4.11 -3.93 10.73
CA TYR A 81 -3.73 -3.87 12.14
C TYR A 81 -4.91 -4.14 13.08
N ASP A 82 -6.06 -3.52 12.80
CA ASP A 82 -7.28 -3.66 13.59
C ASP A 82 -7.98 -5.02 13.37
N ASN A 83 -7.88 -5.57 12.16
CA ASN A 83 -8.57 -6.79 11.76
C ASN A 83 -7.56 -7.94 11.54
N ARG A 84 -7.24 -8.64 12.63
CA ARG A 84 -6.28 -9.78 12.62
C ARG A 84 -6.88 -11.11 12.14
N ILE A 85 -8.13 -11.08 11.72
CA ILE A 85 -8.87 -12.19 11.16
C ILE A 85 -9.62 -11.69 9.94
N ASP A 86 -9.88 -12.58 8.98
CA ASP A 86 -10.72 -12.24 7.85
C ASP A 86 -12.10 -11.81 8.33
N VAL A 87 -12.47 -10.57 8.02
CA VAL A 87 -13.78 -10.03 8.36
C VAL A 87 -14.76 -10.50 7.30
N PHE A 88 -15.64 -11.43 7.66
CA PHE A 88 -16.72 -11.85 6.78
C PHE A 88 -17.74 -10.72 6.69
N SER A 89 -17.85 -10.07 5.54
CA SER A 89 -18.92 -9.10 5.29
C SER A 89 -20.21 -9.84 4.97
N ASP A 90 -21.32 -9.47 5.60
CA ASP A 90 -22.67 -9.95 5.26
C ASP A 90 -23.05 -9.71 3.78
N SER A 91 -22.31 -8.82 3.10
CA SER A 91 -22.45 -8.56 1.66
C SER A 91 -21.69 -9.55 0.75
N GLY A 92 -20.97 -10.52 1.32
CA GLY A 92 -20.18 -11.52 0.58
C GLY A 92 -18.88 -10.98 -0.03
N ARG A 93 -18.49 -9.75 0.28
CA ARG A 93 -17.29 -9.08 -0.22
C ARG A 93 -16.34 -8.74 0.93
N THR A 94 -15.20 -9.43 0.99
CA THR A 94 -14.05 -9.06 1.81
C THR A 94 -13.33 -7.88 1.12
N ASP A 95 -13.96 -6.72 1.11
CA ASP A 95 -13.42 -5.57 0.39
C ASP A 95 -12.51 -4.73 1.28
N LEU A 96 -11.30 -4.45 0.79
CA LEU A 96 -10.43 -3.36 1.29
C LEU A 96 -11.25 -2.08 1.48
N PRO A 97 -10.86 -1.20 2.42
CA PRO A 97 -11.60 0.03 2.72
C PRO A 97 -11.97 0.82 1.45
N THR A 98 -13.24 1.17 1.30
CA THR A 98 -13.71 1.92 0.11
C THR A 98 -12.94 3.24 -0.08
N GLY A 99 -12.51 3.86 1.02
CA GLY A 99 -11.68 5.07 0.99
C GLY A 99 -10.31 4.88 0.34
N SER A 100 -9.60 3.79 0.63
CA SER A 100 -8.29 3.53 0.01
C SER A 100 -8.45 3.27 -1.50
N ARG A 101 -9.46 2.50 -1.90
CA ARG A 101 -9.77 2.27 -3.32
C ARG A 101 -10.14 3.57 -4.05
N SER A 102 -10.93 4.45 -3.42
CA SER A 102 -11.31 5.74 -4.01
C SER A 102 -10.09 6.63 -4.28
N LEU A 103 -9.09 6.63 -3.38
CA LEU A 103 -7.85 7.37 -3.57
C LEU A 103 -6.95 6.76 -4.64
N LEU A 104 -6.94 5.43 -4.79
CA LEU A 104 -6.10 4.72 -5.75
C LEU A 104 -6.70 4.68 -7.17
N ALA A 105 -8.04 4.67 -7.29
CA ALA A 105 -8.74 4.49 -8.56
C ALA A 105 -8.26 5.41 -9.71
N PRO A 106 -7.97 6.71 -9.50
CA PRO A 106 -7.50 7.59 -10.56
C PRO A 106 -6.12 7.23 -11.13
N PHE A 107 -5.28 6.51 -10.36
CA PHE A 107 -3.91 6.17 -10.76
C PHE A 107 -3.79 4.77 -11.36
N ARG A 108 -4.89 4.00 -11.34
CA ARG A 108 -4.94 2.62 -11.81
C ARG A 108 -4.77 2.56 -13.32
N VAL A 109 -3.92 1.64 -13.78
CA VAL A 109 -3.71 1.33 -15.20
C VAL A 109 -4.34 -0.01 -15.55
N ALA A 110 -4.45 -0.33 -16.85
CA ALA A 110 -5.02 -1.59 -17.34
C ALA A 110 -6.48 -1.86 -16.92
N LEU A 111 -7.31 -0.80 -16.87
CA LEU A 111 -8.76 -0.95 -16.91
C LEU A 111 -9.12 -1.54 -18.29
N GLY A 112 -9.27 -2.86 -18.36
CA GLY A 112 -9.60 -3.55 -19.60
C GLY A 112 -10.79 -2.89 -20.29
N VAL A 113 -10.71 -2.78 -21.62
CA VAL A 113 -11.85 -2.45 -22.49
C VAL A 113 -12.74 -3.67 -22.65
#